data_AF-A0A9X2LGU8-F1
#
_entry.id   AF-A0A9X2LGU8-F1
#
_cell.length_a   1.000
_cell.length_b   1.000
_cell.length_c   1.000
_cell.angle_alpha   90.00
_cell.angle_beta   90.00
_cell.angle_gamma   90.00
#
_symmetry.space_group_name_H-M   'P 1'
#
loop_
_entity.id
_entity.type
_entity.pdbx_description
1 polymer ?
#
loop_
_entity_poly.entity_id
_entity_poly.type
_entity_poly.pdbx_seq_one_letter_code
_entity_poly.pdbx_strand_id
1 'polypeptide(L)'
;MNRRTYVLAAAPIALLIGLAAPAAAADGPQPNTPKVPRAVCDTPAKDAVLTAEEGIALRKCTNANVAVKTWHWMGNYGSPYDVANAANGAGIGAGELITQEHANGLRPTFMFY
;
A
#
# COMPACT_ATOMS: atom_id res chain seq x y z
N MET A 1 58.52 -14.41 -11.35
CA MET A 1 58.66 -15.35 -12.48
C MET A 1 57.87 -16.61 -12.12
N ASN A 2 56.64 -16.78 -12.58
CA ASN A 2 56.20 -17.26 -13.90
C ASN A 2 56.23 -18.80 -14.01
N ARG A 3 55.06 -19.37 -14.36
CA ARG A 3 54.80 -20.73 -14.91
C ARG A 3 54.81 -21.91 -13.89
N ARG A 4 54.01 -22.97 -14.05
CA ARG A 4 53.29 -23.50 -15.22
C ARG A 4 52.22 -24.52 -14.78
N THR A 5 51.19 -24.57 -15.60
CA THR A 5 50.12 -25.55 -15.77
C THR A 5 50.62 -27.00 -15.84
N TYR A 6 49.87 -27.93 -15.25
CA TYR A 6 49.90 -29.35 -15.59
C TYR A 6 48.55 -29.76 -16.16
N VAL A 7 48.59 -30.27 -17.39
CA VAL A 7 47.51 -30.98 -18.07
C VAL A 7 47.72 -32.46 -17.79
N LEU A 8 46.67 -33.17 -17.39
CA LEU A 8 46.58 -34.62 -17.59
C LEU A 8 45.27 -34.92 -18.30
N ALA A 9 45.38 -35.50 -19.49
CA ALA A 9 44.28 -35.96 -20.30
C ALA A 9 44.04 -37.46 -20.05
N ALA A 10 42.78 -37.86 -19.92
CA ALA A 10 42.31 -39.22 -20.21
C ALA A 10 40.81 -39.16 -20.56
N ALA A 11 40.47 -39.44 -21.81
CA ALA A 11 39.13 -39.76 -22.31
C ALA A 11 39.06 -41.28 -22.57
N PRO A 12 37.93 -41.91 -22.94
CA PRO A 12 36.51 -41.56 -22.81
C PRO A 12 35.72 -42.70 -22.11
N ILE A 13 34.57 -42.41 -21.48
CA ILE A 13 33.51 -43.42 -21.32
C ILE A 13 32.28 -42.87 -22.03
N ALA A 14 31.97 -43.49 -23.15
CA ALA A 14 30.76 -43.23 -23.92
C ALA A 14 29.55 -43.58 -23.07
N LEU A 15 28.89 -42.56 -22.51
CA LEU A 15 27.55 -42.71 -21.96
C LEU A 15 26.57 -42.28 -23.06
N LEU A 16 25.97 -43.28 -23.70
CA LEU A 16 24.81 -43.15 -24.57
C LEU A 16 23.66 -42.53 -23.77
N ILE A 17 23.57 -41.19 -23.77
CA ILE A 17 22.36 -40.48 -23.37
C ILE A 17 21.65 -40.12 -24.67
N GLY A 18 20.47 -40.69 -24.86
CA GLY A 18 19.65 -40.50 -26.05
C GLY A 18 19.45 -39.02 -26.38
N LEU A 19 19.47 -38.72 -27.67
CA LEU A 19 19.04 -37.45 -28.25
C LEU A 19 17.56 -37.21 -27.90
N ALA A 20 17.30 -36.61 -26.74
CA ALA A 20 16.08 -35.86 -26.54
C ALA A 20 16.30 -34.48 -27.18
N ALA A 21 15.62 -34.23 -28.30
CA ALA A 21 15.51 -32.89 -28.86
C ALA A 21 15.03 -31.93 -27.74
N PRO A 22 15.51 -30.67 -27.70
CA PRO A 22 14.93 -29.70 -26.79
C PRO A 22 13.46 -29.55 -27.19
N ALA A 23 12.56 -29.94 -26.28
CA ALA A 23 11.18 -29.53 -26.39
C ALA A 23 11.19 -28.00 -26.43
N ALA A 24 10.67 -27.42 -27.51
CA ALA A 24 10.42 -25.99 -27.56
C ALA A 24 9.64 -25.62 -26.29
N ALA A 25 10.19 -24.73 -25.47
CA ALA A 25 9.46 -24.18 -24.35
C ALA A 25 8.17 -23.59 -24.94
N ALA A 26 7.03 -24.17 -24.58
CA ALA A 26 5.74 -23.61 -24.91
C ALA A 26 5.73 -22.15 -24.42
N ASP A 27 5.27 -21.24 -25.28
CA ASP A 27 5.10 -19.84 -24.95
C ASP A 27 4.42 -19.72 -23.58
N GLY A 28 5.16 -19.19 -22.60
CA GLY A 28 4.62 -18.92 -21.28
C GLY A 28 3.42 -17.97 -21.38
N PRO A 29 2.54 -17.91 -20.36
CA PRO A 29 1.41 -17.00 -20.37
C PRO A 29 1.88 -15.57 -20.69
N GLN A 30 1.40 -15.03 -21.80
CA GLN A 30 1.71 -13.67 -22.22
C GLN A 30 1.32 -12.70 -21.09
N PRO A 31 2.21 -11.80 -20.63
CA PRO A 31 1.83 -10.75 -19.71
C PRO A 31 0.76 -9.89 -20.39
N ASN A 32 -0.45 -9.87 -19.84
CA ASN A 32 -1.54 -9.03 -20.31
C ASN A 32 -1.27 -7.59 -19.85
N THR A 33 -0.28 -6.91 -20.44
CA THR A 33 -0.04 -5.49 -20.18
C THR A 33 -1.26 -4.72 -20.71
N PRO A 34 -2.01 -3.99 -19.87
CA PRO A 34 -3.15 -3.21 -20.33
C PRO A 34 -2.67 -2.15 -21.34
N LYS A 35 -3.24 -2.15 -22.55
CA LYS A 35 -2.85 -1.27 -23.67
C LYS A 35 -3.42 0.16 -23.53
N VAL A 36 -4.12 0.46 -22.44
CA VAL A 36 -4.71 1.77 -22.17
C VAL A 36 -4.29 2.18 -20.77
N PRO A 37 -3.62 3.33 -20.57
CA PRO A 37 -3.40 3.87 -19.23
C PRO A 37 -4.75 4.04 -18.55
N ARG A 38 -4.99 3.32 -17.44
CA ARG A 38 -6.19 3.49 -16.64
C ARG A 38 -6.29 4.94 -16.19
N ALA A 39 -7.51 5.50 -16.14
CA ALA A 39 -7.71 6.80 -15.52
C ALA A 39 -7.16 6.75 -14.09
N VAL A 40 -6.14 7.56 -13.84
CA VAL A 40 -5.16 7.39 -12.75
C VAL A 40 -5.80 7.44 -11.35
N CYS A 41 -7.00 8.01 -11.23
CA CYS A 41 -7.66 8.25 -9.95
C CYS A 41 -8.87 7.33 -9.67
N ASP A 42 -9.24 6.42 -10.58
CA ASP A 42 -10.33 5.49 -10.31
C ASP A 42 -9.90 4.40 -9.32
N THR A 43 -10.80 4.02 -8.42
CA THR A 43 -10.53 2.93 -7.47
C THR A 43 -10.32 1.62 -8.26
N PRO A 44 -9.18 0.94 -8.09
CA PRO A 44 -8.95 -0.34 -8.74
C PRO A 44 -9.87 -1.43 -8.16
N ALA A 45 -10.14 -2.48 -8.94
CA ALA A 45 -10.79 -3.68 -8.42
C ALA A 45 -9.91 -4.31 -7.34
N LYS A 46 -10.51 -5.01 -6.36
CA LYS A 46 -9.77 -5.53 -5.19
C LYS A 46 -8.70 -6.56 -5.54
N ASP A 47 -8.83 -7.20 -6.70
CA ASP A 47 -7.95 -8.22 -7.27
C ASP A 47 -7.05 -7.67 -8.39
N ALA A 48 -7.09 -6.36 -8.67
CA ALA A 48 -6.25 -5.76 -9.70
C ALA A 48 -4.77 -5.72 -9.25
N VAL A 49 -3.90 -6.28 -10.08
CA VAL A 49 -2.44 -6.15 -9.94
C VAL A 49 -2.02 -4.88 -10.67
N LEU A 50 -1.50 -3.89 -9.92
CA LEU A 50 -1.00 -2.62 -10.46
C LEU A 50 0.49 -2.72 -10.77
N THR A 51 0.95 -2.04 -11.82
CA THR A 51 2.38 -1.79 -11.99
C THR A 51 2.87 -0.75 -10.97
N ALA A 52 4.20 -0.63 -10.83
CA ALA A 52 4.79 0.37 -9.93
C ALA A 52 4.38 1.80 -10.33
N GLU A 53 4.34 2.10 -11.63
CA GLU A 53 3.96 3.40 -12.17
C GLU A 53 2.50 3.71 -11.88
N GLU A 54 1.60 2.74 -12.08
CA GLU A 54 0.17 2.87 -11.78
C GLU A 54 -0.07 3.07 -10.28
N GLY A 55 0.64 2.34 -9.42
CA GLY A 55 0.56 2.51 -7.97
C GLY A 55 1.04 3.90 -7.50
N ILE A 56 2.13 4.42 -8.07
CA ILE A 56 2.62 5.78 -7.78
C ILE A 56 1.59 6.83 -8.24
N ALA A 57 1.01 6.64 -9.42
CA ALA A 57 0.07 7.57 -10.00
C ALA A 57 -1.25 7.59 -9.19
N LEU A 58 -1.76 6.43 -8.79
CA LEU A 58 -2.91 6.29 -7.90
C LEU A 58 -2.68 6.95 -6.53
N ARG A 59 -1.48 6.78 -5.95
CA ARG A 59 -1.12 7.41 -4.66
C ARG A 59 -1.19 8.94 -4.71
N LYS A 60 -0.84 9.55 -5.84
CA LYS A 60 -0.94 11.01 -6.03
C LYS A 60 -2.41 11.47 -6.01
N CYS A 61 -3.31 10.68 -6.61
CA CYS A 61 -4.75 10.95 -6.56
C CYS A 61 -5.34 10.75 -5.16
N THR A 62 -4.96 9.70 -4.43
CA THR A 62 -5.50 9.46 -3.08
C THR A 62 -5.05 10.53 -2.10
N ASN A 63 -3.78 10.95 -2.15
CA ASN A 63 -3.26 11.99 -1.26
C ASN A 63 -3.89 13.37 -1.52
N ALA A 64 -4.33 13.65 -2.75
CA ALA A 64 -5.01 14.90 -3.09
C ALA A 64 -6.46 14.97 -2.58
N ASN A 65 -7.07 13.81 -2.25
CA ASN A 65 -8.48 13.73 -1.85
C ASN A 65 -8.70 13.52 -0.34
N VAL A 66 -7.63 13.41 0.46
CA VAL A 66 -7.78 13.42 1.92
C VAL A 66 -7.85 14.87 2.35
N ALA A 67 -9.06 15.33 2.72
CA ALA A 67 -9.21 16.62 3.39
C ALA A 67 -8.26 16.64 4.60
N VAL A 68 -7.39 17.65 4.65
CA VAL A 68 -6.50 17.84 5.80
C VAL A 68 -7.38 18.23 6.98
N LYS A 69 -7.55 17.29 7.90
CA LYS A 69 -8.30 17.54 9.13
C LYS A 69 -7.63 18.63 9.95
N THR A 70 -8.42 19.47 10.60
CA THR A 70 -7.93 20.49 11.54
C THR A 70 -8.69 20.46 12.85
N TRP A 71 -8.11 21.07 13.90
CA TRP A 71 -8.77 21.17 15.20
C TRP A 71 -9.80 22.30 15.20
N HIS A 72 -11.02 21.98 15.60
CA HIS A 72 -12.12 22.92 15.71
C HIS A 72 -12.70 22.90 17.11
N TRP A 73 -13.03 24.08 17.63
CA TRP A 73 -13.74 24.19 18.89
C TRP A 73 -15.20 23.78 18.72
N MET A 74 -15.67 22.87 19.58
CA MET A 74 -17.03 22.32 19.56
C MET A 74 -17.95 23.00 20.59
N GLY A 75 -17.36 23.64 21.62
CA GLY A 75 -18.09 24.31 22.69
C GLY A 75 -17.62 23.89 24.08
N ASN A 76 -18.38 24.32 25.09
CA ASN A 76 -18.17 24.01 26.50
C ASN A 76 -19.37 23.22 27.01
N TYR A 77 -19.14 21.99 27.46
CA TYR A 77 -20.20 21.09 27.91
C TYR A 77 -20.26 21.02 29.43
N GLY A 78 -21.46 20.90 30.02
CA GLY A 78 -21.62 20.77 31.47
C GLY A 78 -21.45 19.33 31.99
N SER A 79 -21.42 18.35 31.09
CA SER A 79 -21.40 16.93 31.42
C SER A 79 -20.56 16.14 30.41
N PRO A 80 -19.87 15.07 30.85
CA PRO A 80 -19.18 14.18 29.92
C PRO A 80 -20.16 13.43 29.00
N TYR A 81 -21.42 13.27 29.41
CA TYR A 81 -22.45 12.65 28.56
C TYR A 81 -22.82 13.53 27.37
N ASP A 82 -22.85 14.85 27.54
CA ASP A 82 -23.15 15.77 26.44
C ASP A 82 -22.01 15.77 25.41
N VAL A 83 -20.77 15.69 25.89
CA VAL A 83 -19.57 15.50 25.04
C VAL A 83 -19.67 14.21 24.24
N ALA A 84 -20.01 13.09 24.89
CA ALA A 84 -20.15 11.80 24.23
C ALA A 84 -21.27 11.81 23.18
N ASN A 85 -22.41 12.43 23.49
CA ASN A 85 -23.53 12.55 22.55
C ASN A 85 -23.16 13.39 21.32
N ALA A 86 -22.48 14.52 21.52
CA ALA A 86 -22.00 15.35 20.42
C ALA A 86 -20.98 14.60 19.56
N ALA A 87 -20.07 13.86 20.18
CA ALA A 87 -19.07 13.07 19.48
C ALA A 87 -19.67 11.93 18.66
N ASN A 88 -20.63 11.20 19.23
CA ASN A 88 -21.33 10.12 18.55
C ASN A 88 -22.18 10.65 17.39
N GLY A 89 -22.86 11.79 17.56
CA GLY A 89 -23.66 12.42 16.51
C GLY A 89 -22.83 12.93 15.34
N ALA A 90 -21.59 13.36 15.58
CA ALA A 90 -20.67 13.83 14.54
C ALA A 90 -19.83 12.72 13.90
N GLY A 91 -19.94 11.46 14.36
CA GLY A 91 -19.17 10.33 13.82
C GLY A 91 -17.68 10.39 14.12
N ILE A 92 -17.30 10.97 15.26
CA ILE A 92 -15.90 11.18 15.65
C ILE A 92 -15.19 9.85 15.93
N GLY A 93 -14.03 9.64 15.31
CA GLY A 93 -13.20 8.47 15.49
C GLY A 93 -12.26 8.54 16.70
N ALA A 94 -11.50 7.47 16.90
CA ALA A 94 -10.48 7.42 17.95
C ALA A 94 -9.39 8.48 17.71
N GLY A 95 -9.08 9.28 18.75
CA GLY A 95 -8.08 10.34 18.67
C GLY A 95 -8.56 11.64 18.04
N GLU A 96 -9.83 11.74 17.65
CA GLU A 96 -10.39 12.92 16.98
C GLU A 96 -11.17 13.85 17.93
N LEU A 97 -11.10 13.59 19.24
CA LEU A 97 -11.75 14.37 20.30
C LEU A 97 -10.75 14.68 21.42
N ILE A 98 -10.70 15.95 21.84
CA ILE A 98 -10.02 16.37 23.06
C ILE A 98 -11.03 17.10 23.94
N THR A 99 -11.17 16.65 25.18
CA THR A 99 -11.98 17.30 26.21
C THR A 99 -11.13 17.52 27.45
N GLN A 100 -11.17 18.72 27.99
CA GLN A 100 -10.47 19.07 29.23
C GLN A 100 -11.50 19.35 30.33
N GLU A 101 -11.18 18.92 31.55
CA GLU A 101 -11.95 19.29 32.73
C GLU A 101 -11.53 20.67 33.21
N HIS A 102 -12.50 21.57 33.38
CA HIS A 102 -12.24 22.88 33.97
C HIS A 102 -12.92 23.01 35.34
N ALA A 103 -12.31 23.78 36.24
CA ALA A 103 -12.76 23.89 37.63
C ALA A 103 -14.17 24.49 37.78
N ASN A 104 -14.69 25.16 36.76
CA ASN A 104 -16.05 25.69 36.71
C ASN A 104 -17.11 24.64 36.32
N GLY A 105 -16.73 23.36 36.20
CA GLY A 105 -17.64 22.28 35.79
C GLY A 105 -17.92 22.24 34.29
N LEU A 106 -17.32 23.14 33.50
CA LEU A 106 -17.42 23.14 32.05
C LEU A 106 -16.25 22.38 31.43
N ARG A 107 -16.55 21.77 30.28
CA ARG A 107 -15.67 20.88 29.54
C ARG A 107 -15.44 21.43 28.14
N PRO A 108 -14.46 22.32 27.95
CA PRO A 108 -14.08 22.76 26.61
C PRO A 108 -13.68 21.55 25.77
N THR A 109 -14.29 21.44 24.60
CA THR A 109 -14.16 20.27 23.73
C THR A 109 -13.76 20.70 22.32
N PHE A 110 -12.82 19.97 21.73
CA PHE A 110 -12.29 20.18 20.39
C PHE A 110 -12.43 18.90 19.57
N MET A 111 -12.78 19.06 18.29
CA MET A 111 -12.95 17.98 17.32
C MET A 111 -11.93 18.11 16.20
N PHE A 112 -11.45 16.97 15.68
CA PHE A 112 -10.54 16.89 14.55
C PHE A 112 -11.26 16.34 13.31
N TYR A 113 -11.58 17.20 12.35
CA TYR A 113 -12.30 16.83 11.12
C TYR A 113 -11.85 17.66 9.93
#